data_AF-A0A973RR85-F1
#
_entry.id   AF-A0A973RR85-F1
#
_cell.length_a   1.000
_cell.length_b   1.000
_cell.length_c   1.000
_cell.angle_alpha   90.00
_cell.angle_beta   90.00
_cell.angle_gamma   90.00
#
_symmetry.space_group_name_H-M   'P 1'
#
loop_
_entity.id
_entity.type
_entity.pdbx_description
1 polymer ?
#
loop_
_entity_poly.entity_id
_entity_poly.type
_entity_poly.pdbx_seq_one_letter_code
_entity_poly.pdbx_strand_id
1 'polypeptide(L)' 'GTQRWMLQIGAGAAEITPTTTEGQVTFSRRQFAVWYAGGYRSATSARMAGVHAESAQPLATLVACTARHEPWMPDHF' A
#
# COMPACT_ATOMS: atom_id res chain seq x y z
N GLY A 1 3.21 11.57 -14.86
CA GLY A 1 3.43 12.36 -13.63
C GLY A 1 2.92 11.57 -12.44
N THR A 2 3.48 11.81 -11.26
CA THR A 2 3.01 11.20 -10.00
C THR A 2 1.69 11.86 -9.60
N GLN A 3 0.67 11.05 -9.30
CA GLN A 3 -0.59 11.53 -8.72
C GLN A 3 -0.54 11.29 -7.21
N ARG A 4 -1.13 12.20 -6.44
CA ARG A 4 -1.14 12.14 -4.97
C ARG A 4 -2.56 11.95 -4.47
N TRP A 5 -2.68 11.06 -3.50
CA TRP A 5 -3.94 10.65 -2.91
C TRP A 5 -3.78 10.55 -1.40
N MET A 6 -4.79 11.04 -0.67
CA MET A 6 -4.95 10.77 0.75
C MET A 6 -5.71 9.45 0.88
N LEU A 7 -5.17 8.53 1.68
CA LEU A 7 -5.78 7.24 1.97
C LEU A 7 -6.15 7.20 3.45
N GLN A 8 -7.43 7.05 3.75
CA GLN A 8 -7.96 6.92 5.10
C GLN A 8 -8.51 5.51 5.27
N ILE A 9 -8.02 4.77 6.26
CA ILE A 9 -8.44 3.38 6.53
C ILE A 9 -8.94 3.30 7.97
N GLY A 10 -10.15 2.79 8.15
CA GLY A 10 -10.78 2.67 9.46
C GLY A 10 -12.08 1.89 9.39
N ALA A 11 -12.47 1.25 10.50
CA ALA A 11 -13.74 0.52 10.61
C ALA A 11 -14.01 -0.50 9.49
N GLY A 12 -12.97 -1.12 8.93
CA GLY A 12 -13.09 -2.09 7.83
C GLY A 12 -13.34 -1.45 6.45
N ALA A 13 -13.29 -0.12 6.35
CA ALA A 13 -13.44 0.62 5.11
C ALA A 13 -12.17 1.42 4.79
N ALA A 14 -12.05 1.82 3.53
CA ALA A 14 -11.01 2.73 3.08
C ALA A 14 -11.59 3.77 2.11
N GLU A 15 -11.15 5.02 2.24
CA GLU A 15 -11.47 6.12 1.34
C GLU A 15 -10.19 6.67 0.71
N ILE A 16 -10.27 7.01 -0.57
CA ILE A 16 -9.16 7.60 -1.33
C ILE A 16 -9.63 8.91 -1.97
N THR A 17 -8.93 10.01 -1.67
CA THR A 17 -9.27 11.34 -2.19
C THR A 17 -8.04 12.02 -2.80
N PRO A 18 -8.17 12.76 -3.92
CA PRO A 18 -7.05 13.51 -4.47
C PRO A 18 -6.51 14.52 -3.46
N THR A 19 -5.20 14.71 -3.39
CA THR A 19 -4.58 15.69 -2.49
C THR A 19 -3.38 16.38 -3.14
N THR A 20 -3.01 17.54 -2.61
CA THR A 20 -1.77 18.26 -2.94
C THR A 20 -0.67 18.06 -1.88
N THR A 21 -1.02 17.55 -0.69
CA THR A 21 -0.09 17.22 0.38
C THR A 21 0.98 16.22 -0.11
N GLU A 22 2.23 16.40 0.35
CA GLU A 22 3.30 15.46 0.03
C GLU A 22 2.99 14.04 0.53
N GLY A 23 3.36 13.05 -0.28
CA GLY A 23 3.03 11.65 -0.04
C GLY A 23 4.10 10.93 0.77
N GLN A 24 3.70 10.24 1.84
CA GLN A 24 4.63 9.50 2.71
C GLN A 24 5.13 8.18 2.09
N VAL A 25 4.39 7.62 1.12
CA VAL A 25 4.70 6.37 0.42
C VAL A 25 4.39 6.57 -1.08
N THR A 26 5.30 6.10 -1.94
CA THR A 26 5.14 6.14 -3.40
C THR A 26 5.15 4.74 -3.98
N PHE A 27 4.14 4.46 -4.78
CA PHE A 27 4.02 3.23 -5.57
C PHE A 27 4.00 3.54 -7.07
N SER A 28 4.58 2.64 -7.85
CA SER A 28 4.11 2.40 -9.22
C SER A 28 2.74 1.72 -9.19
N ARG A 29 1.99 1.77 -10.30
CA ARG A 29 0.70 1.05 -10.43
C ARG A 29 0.82 -0.43 -10.08
N ARG A 30 1.92 -1.08 -10.49
CA ARG A 30 2.16 -2.50 -10.20
C ARG A 30 2.33 -2.75 -8.71
N GLN A 31 3.16 -1.95 -8.04
CA GLN A 31 3.40 -2.10 -6.60
C GLN A 31 2.13 -1.81 -5.79
N PHE A 32 1.31 -0.84 -6.23
CA PHE A 32 0.01 -0.58 -5.62
C PHE A 32 -0.92 -1.80 -5.70
N ALA A 33 -1.01 -2.45 -6.87
CA ALA A 33 -1.80 -3.67 -7.03
C ALA A 33 -1.31 -4.81 -6.13
N VAL A 34 0.02 -4.98 -6.00
CA VAL A 34 0.61 -5.98 -5.09
C VAL A 34 0.26 -5.69 -3.63
N TRP A 35 0.35 -4.43 -3.21
CA TRP A 35 -0.05 -4.02 -1.85
C TRP A 35 -1.53 -4.27 -1.60
N TYR A 36 -2.40 -3.90 -2.54
CA TYR A 36 -3.85 -4.07 -2.44
C TYR A 36 -4.24 -5.54 -2.28
N ALA A 37 -3.56 -6.45 -2.98
CA ALA A 37 -3.75 -7.89 -2.87
C ALA A 37 -3.13 -8.52 -1.61
N GLY A 38 -2.53 -7.73 -0.70
CA GLY A 38 -1.86 -8.24 0.49
C GLY A 38 -0.51 -8.93 0.23
N GLY A 39 0.11 -8.66 -0.92
CA GLY A 39 1.33 -9.35 -1.38
C GLY A 39 2.61 -8.98 -0.63
N TYR A 40 2.62 -7.89 0.14
CA TYR A 40 3.74 -7.55 1.02
C TYR A 40 3.47 -8.04 2.44
N ARG A 41 4.43 -8.76 3.03
CA ARG A 41 4.35 -9.27 4.42
C ARG A 41 4.98 -8.34 5.44
N SER A 42 5.84 -7.42 4.99
CA SER A 42 6.52 -6.44 5.84
C SER A 42 6.97 -5.22 5.04
N ALA A 43 7.25 -4.12 5.74
CA ALA A 43 7.85 -2.94 5.13
C ALA A 43 9.18 -3.27 4.43
N THR A 44 9.96 -4.21 4.97
CA THR A 44 11.21 -4.69 4.35
C THR A 44 10.94 -5.33 3.00
N SER A 45 9.96 -6.23 2.89
CA SER A 45 9.61 -6.87 1.61
C SER A 45 9.12 -5.85 0.56
N ALA A 46 8.36 -4.84 0.99
CA ALA A 46 7.93 -3.75 0.11
C ALA A 46 9.12 -2.91 -0.39
N ARG A 47 10.08 -2.58 0.48
CA ARG A 47 11.31 -1.86 0.07
C ARG A 47 12.17 -2.65 -0.89
N MET A 48 12.33 -3.95 -0.67
CA MET A 48 13.06 -4.84 -1.59
C MET A 48 12.40 -4.88 -2.98
N ALA A 49 11.08 -4.70 -3.04
CA ALA A 49 10.32 -4.55 -4.29
C ALA A 49 10.37 -3.12 -4.88
N GLY A 50 11.17 -2.21 -4.31
CA GLY A 50 11.37 -0.85 -4.79
C GLY A 50 10.32 0.16 -4.33
N VAL A 51 9.50 -0.15 -3.34
CA VAL A 51 8.54 0.83 -2.77
C VAL A 51 9.30 1.90 -2.00
N HIS A 52 9.04 3.16 -2.33
CA HIS A 52 9.68 4.30 -1.69
C HIS A 52 8.79 4.85 -0.57
N ALA A 53 9.39 5.20 0.56
CA ALA A 53 8.71 5.82 1.69
C ALA A 53 9.66 6.75 2.44
N GLU A 54 9.13 7.86 2.97
CA GLU A 54 9.90 8.86 3.72
C GLU A 54 10.50 8.27 5.01
N SER A 55 9.83 7.28 5.60
CA SER A 55 10.35 6.53 6.74
C SER A 55 9.77 5.11 6.81
N ALA A 56 10.24 4.31 7.76
CA ALA A 56 9.77 2.92 7.93
C ALA A 56 8.34 2.82 8.46
N GLN A 57 7.93 3.78 9.29
CA GLN A 57 6.68 3.71 10.03
C GLN A 57 5.42 3.85 9.13
N PRO A 58 5.34 4.82 8.19
CA PRO A 58 4.21 4.91 7.25
C PRO A 58 4.08 3.66 6.39
N LEU A 59 5.21 3.13 5.89
CA LEU A 59 5.21 1.92 5.07
C LEU A 59 4.78 0.68 5.86
N ALA A 60 5.24 0.53 7.10
CA ALA A 60 4.83 -0.58 7.97
C ALA A 60 3.34 -0.52 8.29
N THR A 61 2.82 0.67 8.61
CA THR A 61 1.39 0.89 8.87
C THR A 61 0.56 0.51 7.65
N LEU A 62 0.99 0.98 6.46
CA LEU A 62 0.29 0.72 5.22
C LEU A 62 0.27 -0.76 4.84
N VAL A 63 1.39 -1.47 4.97
CA VAL A 63 1.47 -2.93 4.74
C VAL A 63 0.57 -3.68 5.73
N ALA A 64 0.52 -3.28 6.99
CA ALA A 64 -0.32 -3.93 7.98
C ALA A 64 -1.83 -3.85 7.67
N CYS A 65 -2.27 -2.80 6.96
CA CYS A 65 -3.68 -2.64 6.59
C CYS A 65 -4.22 -3.75 5.66
N THR A 66 -3.37 -4.32 4.80
CA THR A 66 -3.78 -5.38 3.86
C THR A 66 -3.24 -6.76 4.25
N ALA A 67 -2.32 -6.85 5.21
CA ALA A 67 -1.68 -8.10 5.63
C ALA A 67 -2.56 -9.02 6.52
N ARG A 68 -3.70 -8.52 7.04
CA ARG A 68 -4.56 -9.29 7.96
C ARG A 68 -5.37 -10.38 7.27
N HIS A 69 -5.61 -10.26 5.97
CA HIS A 69 -6.35 -11.24 5.20
C HIS A 69 -5.38 -12.06 4.34
N GLU A 70 -5.71 -13.33 4.13
CA GLU A 70 -4.97 -14.16 3.18
C GLU A 70 -4.93 -13.45 1.82
N PRO A 71 -3.77 -13.41 1.13
CA PRO A 71 -3.70 -12.81 -0.19
C PRO A 71 -4.77 -13.43 -1.06
N TRP A 72 -5.51 -12.59 -1.76
CA TRP A 72 -6.49 -13.07 -2.72
C TRP A 72 -5.73 -13.74 -3.87
N MET A 73 -5.57 -15.06 -3.79
CA MET A 73 -5.27 -15.89 -4.95
C MET A 73 -6.61 -16.19 -5.63
N PRO A 74 -6.80 -15.82 -6.91
CA PRO A 74 -7.93 -16.35 -7.65
C PRO A 74 -7.79 -17.87 -7.68
N ASP A 75 -8.85 -18.59 -7.31
CA ASP A 75 -8.79 -20.06 -7.17
C ASP A 75 -8.31 -20.75 -8.45
N HIS A 76 -8.58 -20.17 -9.63
CA HIS A 76 -8.08 -20.65 -10.91
C HIS A 76 -7.94 -19.48 -11.90
N PHE A 77 -6.87 -19.46 -12.70
CA PHE A 77 -6.70 -18.55 -13.85
C PHE A 77 -7.24 -19.20 -15.13
#